data_AF-A0AAT9GUP9-F1
#
_entry.id   AF-A0AAT9GUP9-F1
#
_cell.length_a   1.000
_cell.length_b   1.000
_cell.length_c   1.000
_cell.angle_alpha   90.00
_cell.angle_beta   90.00
_cell.angle_gamma   90.00
#
_symmetry.space_group_name_H-M   'P 1'
#
loop_
_entity.id
_entity.type
_entity.pdbx_description
1 polymer ?
#
loop_
_entity_poly.entity_id
_entity_poly.type
_entity_poly.pdbx_seq_one_letter_code
_entity_poly.pdbx_strand_id
1 'polypeptide(L)'
;MKEWLEFNWNIERYLALLQMITGWIIFGYLIFHVIYVYELSKGLEINDSFLMPLLAIFGIILTFHIVNGIRILLIETGFLIPKNHQENTWLNYKPHKVYKIILMILLLISAIVSFVVIYK
;
A
#
# COMPACT_ATOMS: atom_id res chain seq x y z
N MET A 1 -13.78 -10.42 -16.70
CA MET A 1 -13.57 -11.60 -15.82
C MET A 1 -12.80 -12.73 -16.50
N LYS A 2 -13.09 -13.10 -17.75
CA LYS A 2 -12.30 -14.12 -18.50
C LYS A 2 -10.80 -13.77 -18.60
N GLU A 3 -10.48 -12.50 -18.85
CA GLU A 3 -9.11 -11.96 -18.85
C GLU A 3 -8.43 -11.93 -17.47
N TRP A 4 -9.13 -12.16 -16.37
CA TRP A 4 -8.49 -12.30 -15.06
C TRP A 4 -8.08 -13.75 -14.76
N LEU A 5 -8.72 -14.72 -15.43
CA LEU A 5 -8.55 -16.15 -15.18
C LEU A 5 -7.52 -16.81 -16.12
N GLU A 6 -7.23 -16.22 -17.28
CA GLU A 6 -6.31 -16.77 -18.29
C GLU A 6 -4.87 -16.19 -18.25
N PHE A 7 -4.56 -15.29 -17.31
CA PHE A 7 -3.35 -14.45 -17.40
C PHE A 7 -2.16 -14.90 -16.55
N ASN A 8 -0.96 -14.89 -17.16
CA ASN A 8 0.34 -14.98 -16.49
C ASN A 8 0.45 -13.89 -15.42
N TRP A 9 0.29 -14.26 -14.16
CA TRP A 9 0.44 -13.36 -13.02
C TRP A 9 1.87 -12.83 -12.94
N ASN A 10 2.04 -11.52 -13.07
CA ASN A 10 3.30 -10.83 -12.85
C ASN A 10 3.23 -10.01 -11.55
N ILE A 11 4.40 -9.65 -11.00
CA ILE A 11 4.50 -8.92 -9.74
C ILE A 11 3.78 -7.55 -9.78
N GLU A 12 3.71 -6.91 -10.96
CA GLU A 12 3.03 -5.63 -11.17
C GLU A 12 1.54 -5.71 -10.88
N ARG A 13 0.89 -6.80 -11.31
CA ARG A 13 -0.55 -7.04 -11.09
C ARG A 13 -0.86 -7.33 -9.63
N TYR A 14 0.02 -8.07 -8.94
CA TYR A 14 -0.12 -8.27 -7.50
C TYR A 14 0.00 -6.94 -6.74
N LEU A 15 0.97 -6.09 -7.10
CA LEU A 15 1.12 -4.77 -6.49
C LEU A 15 -0.06 -3.85 -6.79
N ALA A 16 -0.64 -3.92 -7.99
CA ALA A 16 -1.85 -3.19 -8.35
C ALA A 16 -3.07 -3.64 -7.53
N LEU A 17 -3.27 -4.96 -7.41
CA LEU A 17 -4.34 -5.53 -6.61
C LEU A 17 -4.18 -5.17 -5.12
N LEU A 18 -2.96 -5.26 -4.59
CA LEU A 18 -2.65 -4.85 -3.23
C LEU A 18 -2.88 -3.35 -3.02
N GLN A 19 -2.60 -2.48 -4.00
CA GLN A 19 -2.95 -1.05 -3.91
C GLN A 19 -4.45 -0.85 -3.69
N MET A 20 -5.28 -1.56 -4.46
CA MET A 20 -6.73 -1.48 -4.36
C MET A 20 -7.22 -1.99 -3.00
N ILE A 21 -6.74 -3.16 -2.58
CA ILE A 21 -7.12 -3.78 -1.29
C ILE A 21 -6.72 -2.87 -0.13
N THR A 22 -5.48 -2.39 -0.10
CA THR A 22 -5.00 -1.49 0.96
C THR A 22 -5.75 -0.16 0.99
N GLY A 23 -6.16 0.37 -0.17
CA GLY A 23 -7.02 1.56 -0.25
C GLY A 23 -8.37 1.36 0.44
N TRP A 24 -9.03 0.22 0.20
CA TRP A 24 -10.28 -0.12 0.88
C TRP A 24 -10.11 -0.31 2.39
N ILE A 25 -9.01 -0.93 2.83
CA ILE A 25 -8.70 -1.09 4.26
C ILE A 25 -8.49 0.28 4.92
N ILE A 26 -7.75 1.19 4.27
CA ILE A 26 -7.54 2.56 4.76
C ILE A 26 -8.85 3.31 4.88
N PHE A 27 -9.70 3.23 3.86
CA PHE A 27 -11.02 3.86 3.89
C PHE A 27 -11.88 3.34 5.06
N GLY A 28 -11.93 2.02 5.25
CA GLY A 28 -12.66 1.41 6.37
C GLY A 28 -12.12 1.85 7.73
N TYR A 29 -10.79 1.89 7.89
CA TYR A 29 -10.17 2.39 9.12
C TYR A 29 -10.52 3.85 9.40
N LEU A 30 -10.53 4.73 8.40
CA LEU A 30 -10.87 6.14 8.59
C LEU A 30 -12.31 6.32 9.08
N ILE A 31 -13.26 5.56 8.53
CA ILE A 31 -14.66 5.56 9.01
C ILE A 31 -14.71 5.12 10.47
N PHE A 32 -14.07 3.99 10.80
CA PHE A 32 -13.99 3.50 12.17
C PHE A 32 -13.36 4.53 13.11
N HIS A 33 -12.26 5.16 12.71
CA HIS A 33 -11.53 6.14 13.52
C HIS A 33 -12.38 7.37 13.84
N VAL A 34 -13.14 7.89 12.86
CA VAL A 34 -14.09 9.00 13.10
C VAL A 34 -15.15 8.63 14.12
N ILE A 35 -15.74 7.43 14.01
CA ILE A 35 -16.74 6.95 14.97
C ILE A 35 -16.13 6.79 16.36
N TYR A 36 -14.95 6.17 16.45
CA TYR A 36 -14.23 5.94 17.70
C TYR A 36 -13.91 7.26 18.43
N VAL A 37 -13.35 8.25 17.72
CA VAL A 37 -13.05 9.57 18.28
C VAL A 37 -14.32 10.30 18.69
N TYR A 38 -15.40 10.17 17.93
CA TYR A 38 -16.70 10.75 18.28
C TYR A 38 -17.26 10.17 19.59
N GLU A 39 -17.21 8.85 19.79
CA GLU A 39 -17.67 8.23 21.04
C GLU A 39 -16.78 8.61 22.24
N LEU A 40 -15.45 8.65 22.06
CA LEU A 40 -14.52 9.19 23.07
C LEU A 40 -14.86 10.63 23.46
N SER A 41 -15.22 11.48 22.49
CA SER A 41 -15.58 12.89 22.75
C SER A 41 -16.83 13.05 23.62
N LYS A 42 -17.68 12.02 23.69
CA LYS A 42 -18.85 11.96 24.60
C LYS A 42 -18.51 11.47 26.01
N GLY A 43 -17.23 11.17 26.28
CA GLY A 43 -16.77 10.67 27.58
C GLY A 43 -16.97 9.17 27.78
N LEU A 44 -17.15 8.39 26.71
CA LEU A 44 -17.14 6.93 26.80
C LEU A 44 -15.71 6.43 27.00
N GLU A 45 -15.49 5.69 28.08
CA GLU A 45 -14.25 4.95 28.28
C GLU A 45 -14.28 3.68 27.44
N ILE A 46 -13.39 3.60 26.44
CA ILE A 46 -13.25 2.45 25.56
C ILE A 46 -11.92 1.78 25.87
N ASN A 47 -11.93 0.48 26.16
CA ASN A 47 -10.71 -0.31 26.30
C ASN A 47 -9.95 -0.32 24.97
N ASP A 48 -8.79 0.33 24.94
CA ASP A 48 -7.96 0.58 23.76
C ASP A 48 -6.71 -0.31 23.72
N SER A 49 -6.60 -1.31 24.61
CA SER A 49 -5.45 -2.23 24.64
C SER A 49 -5.22 -2.97 23.32
N PHE A 50 -6.26 -3.17 22.51
CA PHE A 50 -6.16 -3.79 21.18
C PHE A 50 -5.80 -2.79 20.07
N LEU A 51 -5.89 -1.48 20.30
CA LEU A 51 -5.66 -0.46 19.27
C LEU A 51 -4.19 -0.34 18.91
N MET A 52 -3.28 -0.51 19.87
CA MET A 52 -1.84 -0.37 19.64
C MET A 52 -1.30 -1.37 18.58
N PRO A 53 -1.55 -2.70 18.68
CA PRO A 53 -1.15 -3.63 17.64
C PRO A 53 -1.91 -3.42 16.32
N LEU A 54 -3.17 -2.99 16.38
CA LEU A 54 -3.97 -2.68 15.19
C LEU A 54 -3.39 -1.47 14.42
N LEU A 55 -2.96 -0.42 15.13
CA LEU A 55 -2.31 0.77 14.59
C LEU A 55 -0.97 0.43 13.94
N ALA A 56 -0.20 -0.49 14.52
CA ALA A 56 1.04 -0.96 13.91
C ALA A 56 0.81 -1.66 12.56
N ILE A 57 -0.17 -2.57 12.49
CA ILE A 57 -0.58 -3.22 11.24
C ILE A 57 -1.08 -2.17 10.24
N PHE A 58 -1.88 -1.22 10.71
CA PHE A 58 -2.36 -0.12 9.89
C PHE A 58 -1.21 0.72 9.32
N GLY A 59 -0.17 0.99 10.11
CA GLY A 59 1.04 1.69 9.68
C GLY A 59 1.77 0.98 8.54
N ILE A 60 1.87 -0.35 8.59
CA ILE A 60 2.44 -1.16 7.50
C ILE A 60 1.60 -1.01 6.22
N ILE A 61 0.28 -1.15 6.35
CA ILE A 61 -0.67 -1.04 5.23
C ILE A 61 -0.62 0.34 4.58
N LEU A 62 -0.65 1.40 5.40
CA LEU A 62 -0.60 2.78 4.96
C LEU A 62 0.73 3.08 4.25
N THR A 63 1.84 2.63 4.83
CA THR A 63 3.17 2.84 4.22
C THR A 63 3.23 2.18 2.85
N PHE A 64 2.81 0.92 2.72
CA PHE A 64 2.72 0.25 1.42
C PHE A 64 1.86 1.05 0.44
N HIS A 65 0.67 1.50 0.85
CA HIS A 65 -0.28 2.19 -0.03
C HIS A 65 0.28 3.52 -0.56
N ILE A 66 0.91 4.31 0.30
CA ILE A 66 1.53 5.59 -0.08
C ILE A 66 2.68 5.33 -1.06
N VAL A 67 3.57 4.42 -0.69
CA VAL A 67 4.78 4.12 -1.44
C VAL A 67 4.46 3.57 -2.82
N ASN A 68 3.56 2.59 -2.89
CA ASN A 68 3.16 1.99 -4.15
C ASN A 68 2.26 2.94 -4.97
N GLY A 69 1.50 3.83 -4.32
CA GLY A 69 0.81 4.95 -4.97
C GLY A 69 1.78 5.91 -5.65
N ILE A 70 2.86 6.34 -4.97
CA ILE A 70 3.93 7.15 -5.55
C ILE A 70 4.57 6.45 -6.75
N ARG A 71 4.85 5.14 -6.61
CA ARG A 71 5.38 4.32 -7.71
C ARG A 71 4.45 4.36 -8.93
N ILE A 72 3.14 4.17 -8.74
CA ILE A 72 2.15 4.23 -9.83
C ILE A 72 2.16 5.62 -10.47
N LEU A 73 2.13 6.70 -9.68
CA LEU A 73 2.19 8.07 -10.19
C LEU A 73 3.45 8.32 -11.03
N LEU A 74 4.62 7.86 -10.59
CA LEU A 74 5.87 7.99 -11.33
C LEU A 74 5.87 7.18 -12.65
N ILE A 75 5.13 6.07 -12.70
CA ILE A 75 4.93 5.31 -13.94
C ILE A 75 3.97 6.08 -14.85
N GLU A 76 2.82 6.54 -14.35
CA GLU A 76 1.80 7.24 -15.15
C GLU A 76 2.30 8.58 -15.71
N THR A 77 3.17 9.27 -14.97
CA THR A 77 3.82 10.52 -15.40
C THR A 77 5.05 10.29 -16.29
N GLY A 78 5.39 9.04 -16.61
CA GLY A 78 6.46 8.69 -17.54
C GLY A 78 7.87 8.68 -16.97
N PHE A 79 8.07 9.03 -15.69
CA PHE A 79 9.40 9.00 -15.05
C PHE A 79 9.96 7.59 -14.91
N LEU A 80 9.10 6.58 -14.78
CA LEU A 80 9.50 5.17 -14.66
C LEU A 80 9.11 4.31 -15.88
N ILE A 81 8.64 4.91 -16.98
CA ILE A 81 8.38 4.18 -18.23
C ILE A 81 9.71 3.90 -18.95
N PRO A 82 10.07 2.63 -19.21
CA PRO A 82 11.24 2.32 -20.03
C PRO A 82 11.08 2.94 -21.43
N LYS A 83 12.15 3.55 -21.97
CA LYS A 83 12.14 4.28 -23.25
C LYS A 83 11.50 3.53 -24.44
N ASN A 84 11.50 2.20 -24.41
CA ASN A 84 11.00 1.34 -25.49
C ASN A 84 9.57 0.81 -25.26
N HIS A 85 8.84 1.34 -24.28
CA HIS A 85 7.60 0.74 -23.76
C HIS A 85 6.43 1.72 -23.63
N GLN A 86 6.54 2.90 -24.24
CA GLN A 86 5.53 3.96 -24.19
C GLN A 86 4.16 3.55 -24.77
N GLU A 87 4.13 2.57 -25.68
CA GLU A 87 2.88 2.11 -26.32
C GLU A 87 2.14 1.01 -25.56
N ASN A 88 2.74 0.42 -24.51
CA ASN A 88 2.16 -0.68 -23.76
C ASN A 88 1.71 -0.25 -22.36
N THR A 89 0.52 -0.68 -21.94
CA THR A 89 0.04 -0.48 -20.57
C THR A 89 0.99 -1.10 -19.56
N TRP A 90 1.35 -0.36 -18.50
CA TRP A 90 2.36 -0.77 -17.51
C TRP A 90 2.08 -2.10 -16.81
N LEU A 91 0.80 -2.53 -16.77
CA LEU A 91 0.36 -3.85 -16.31
C LEU A 91 1.00 -5.03 -17.05
N ASN A 92 1.60 -4.78 -18.23
CA ASN A 92 2.22 -5.79 -19.09
C ASN A 92 3.75 -5.69 -19.15
N TYR A 93 4.39 -4.83 -18.35
CA TYR A 93 5.85 -4.69 -18.37
C TYR A 93 6.58 -5.92 -17.82
N LYS A 94 7.73 -6.25 -18.45
CA LYS A 94 8.71 -7.18 -17.87
C LYS A 94 9.44 -6.47 -16.73
N PRO A 95 9.69 -7.16 -15.60
CA PRO A 95 10.22 -6.52 -14.40
C PRO A 95 11.63 -5.96 -14.63
N HIS A 96 11.82 -4.65 -14.37
CA HIS A 96 13.11 -3.97 -14.54
C HIS A 96 13.99 -4.11 -13.29
N LYS A 97 15.32 -4.19 -13.46
CA LYS A 97 16.28 -4.41 -12.34
C LYS A 97 16.30 -3.24 -11.34
N VAL A 98 16.36 -2.01 -11.86
CA VAL A 98 16.32 -0.77 -11.05
C VAL A 98 15.03 -0.67 -10.24
N TYR A 99 13.94 -1.11 -10.86
CA TYR A 99 12.62 -1.13 -10.24
C TYR A 99 12.52 -2.10 -9.06
N LYS A 100 13.08 -3.32 -9.18
CA LYS A 100 13.17 -4.27 -8.05
C LYS A 100 13.96 -3.70 -6.88
N ILE A 101 15.04 -2.97 -7.17
CA ILE A 101 15.90 -2.35 -6.16
C ILE A 101 15.14 -1.26 -5.40
N ILE A 102 14.44 -0.38 -6.11
CA ILE A 102 13.61 0.67 -5.50
C ILE A 102 12.53 0.04 -4.59
N LEU A 103 11.84 -1.01 -5.08
CA LEU A 103 10.81 -1.70 -4.30
C LEU A 103 11.38 -2.36 -3.03
N MET A 104 12.57 -2.98 -3.12
CA MET A 104 13.25 -3.56 -1.97
C MET A 104 13.66 -2.50 -0.93
N ILE A 105 14.20 -1.36 -1.37
CA ILE A 105 14.57 -0.25 -0.47
C ILE A 105 13.33 0.25 0.27
N LEU A 106 12.23 0.44 -0.46
CA LEU A 106 10.98 0.91 0.10
C LEU A 106 10.34 -0.07 1.10
N LEU A 107 10.34 -1.37 0.79
CA LEU A 107 9.90 -2.41 1.72
C LEU A 107 10.75 -2.45 2.99
N LEU A 108 12.07 -2.30 2.84
CA LEU A 108 13.00 -2.26 3.96
C LEU A 108 12.76 -1.05 4.87
N ILE A 109 12.60 0.15 4.29
CA ILE A 109 12.28 1.37 5.05
C ILE A 109 10.95 1.21 5.79
N SER A 110 9.93 0.66 5.11
CA SER A 110 8.61 0.42 5.70
C SER A 110 8.69 -0.54 6.89
N ALA A 111 9.48 -1.62 6.76
CA ALA A 111 9.71 -2.58 7.83
C ALA A 111 10.44 -1.95 9.02
N ILE A 112 11.46 -1.12 8.78
CA ILE A 112 12.21 -0.41 9.83
C ILE A 112 11.30 0.56 10.59
N VAL A 113 10.54 1.40 9.87
CA VAL A 113 9.61 2.35 10.50
C VAL A 113 8.58 1.61 11.35
N SER A 114 8.00 0.52 10.82
CA SER A 114 7.02 -0.28 11.55
C SER A 114 7.62 -0.92 12.80
N PHE A 115 8.84 -1.45 12.71
CA PHE A 115 9.57 -2.00 13.86
C PHE A 115 9.82 -0.92 14.93
N VAL A 116 10.30 0.26 14.53
CA VAL A 116 10.56 1.38 15.46
C VAL A 116 9.28 1.84 16.15
N VAL A 117 8.14 1.86 15.46
CA VAL A 117 6.85 2.26 16.04
C VAL A 117 6.30 1.21 17.02
N ILE A 118 6.53 -0.09 16.78
CA ILE A 118 6.04 -1.16 17.66
C ILE A 118 6.85 -1.27 18.97
N TYR A 119 8.16 -1.10 18.88
CA TYR A 119 9.09 -1.42 19.97
C TYR A 119 9.63 -0.19 20.71
N LYS A 120 9.03 0.97 20.52
CA LYS A 120 9.38 2.23 21.20
C LYS A 120 8.15 2.77 21.92
#